data_AF-A0A3N6H6G3-F1
#
_entry.id   AF-A0A3N6H6G3-F1
#
_cell.length_a   1.000
_cell.length_b   1.000
_cell.length_c   1.000
_cell.angle_alpha   90.00
_cell.angle_beta   90.00
_cell.angle_gamma   90.00
#
_symmetry.space_group_name_H-M   'P 1'
#
loop_
_entity.id
_entity.type
_entity.pdbx_description
1 polymer ?
#
loop_
_entity_poly.entity_id
_entity_poly.type
_entity_poly.pdbx_seq_one_letter_code
_entity_poly.pdbx_strand_id
1 'polypeptide(L)'
;MSEYQYYEFQAIERPLTKDELEQVRGLSSRATISATHFVNEYHYGDFRGDERKLMEQLYDAHLYFANWGSRRLMLRLPTALLPARSAAPYCAEDALTRWTRKGHLLLDFSYQAEDGGEWDFETSFTLASFTTLRAELAAGDLRPLYLAWLSALTRWELEEDVDEDEYTSTLEPPVPAGLAHLTGPQQTLADFLHVDPHLLTAAARASGTAPSQAIDKDALIAWIRALPPHEKDSLLLDAALGTAPQPGPALLARHRTVSHGTAQPSAAARHRSAAELLDAAHEVRTEHTRQQEQARAQTRRAEQRARESHLDRLAENTQQAWQDIAHLIGKKQPGLYDTAVTLLKDLREVHDRAGTPEEFARRLHDLRERHRGKPSLMRRLTDAGLTAR
;
A
#
# COMPACT_ATOMS: atom_id res chain seq x y z
N MET A 1 14.92 -13.66 15.19
CA MET A 1 14.35 -12.34 15.53
C MET A 1 13.44 -12.53 16.75
N SER A 2 13.29 -11.52 17.61
CA SER A 2 12.28 -11.58 18.68
C SER A 2 10.89 -11.59 18.06
N GLU A 3 10.00 -12.44 18.56
CA GLU A 3 8.59 -12.46 18.16
C GLU A 3 7.97 -11.08 18.36
N TYR A 4 7.17 -10.63 17.40
CA TYR A 4 6.35 -9.43 17.53
C TYR A 4 4.95 -9.72 17.01
N GLN A 5 3.94 -9.38 17.81
CA GLN A 5 2.54 -9.46 17.42
C GLN A 5 1.79 -8.22 17.87
N TYR A 6 0.91 -7.73 17.01
CA TYR A 6 0.01 -6.63 17.27
C TYR A 6 -1.43 -7.12 17.25
N TYR A 7 -2.22 -6.75 18.27
CA TYR A 7 -3.65 -7.02 18.36
C TYR A 7 -4.40 -5.73 18.65
N GLU A 8 -5.40 -5.41 17.84
CA GLU A 8 -6.29 -4.28 18.06
C GLU A 8 -7.74 -4.71 17.82
N PHE A 9 -8.65 -4.35 18.71
CA PHE A 9 -10.09 -4.55 18.56
C PHE A 9 -10.81 -3.23 18.80
N GLN A 10 -11.90 -3.01 18.06
CA GLN A 10 -12.72 -1.81 18.19
C GLN A 10 -14.20 -2.14 18.20
N ALA A 11 -14.91 -1.56 19.16
CA ALA A 11 -16.37 -1.56 19.23
C ALA A 11 -16.88 -0.21 18.75
N ILE A 12 -17.71 -0.25 17.71
CA ILE A 12 -18.14 0.91 16.92
C ILE A 12 -19.65 1.11 17.07
N GLU A 13 -20.43 0.03 17.12
CA GLU A 13 -21.89 0.13 17.22
C GLU A 13 -22.36 0.52 18.61
N ARG A 14 -21.72 -0.03 19.63
CA ARG A 14 -21.94 0.37 21.03
C ARG A 14 -20.68 0.19 21.86
N PRO A 15 -20.50 1.00 22.92
CA PRO A 15 -19.51 0.69 23.94
C PRO A 15 -19.82 -0.64 24.65
N LEU A 16 -18.77 -1.30 25.11
CA LEU A 16 -18.86 -2.45 26.00
C LEU A 16 -19.52 -2.04 27.32
N THR A 17 -20.33 -2.94 27.89
CA THR A 17 -20.87 -2.78 29.24
C THR A 17 -19.76 -2.95 30.28
N LYS A 18 -20.05 -2.63 31.54
CA LYS A 18 -19.08 -2.81 32.64
C LYS A 18 -18.65 -4.27 32.78
N ASP A 19 -19.60 -5.20 32.70
CA ASP A 19 -19.35 -6.64 32.84
C ASP A 19 -18.52 -7.17 31.66
N GLU A 20 -18.83 -6.73 30.43
CA GLU A 20 -18.06 -7.07 29.23
C GLU A 20 -16.63 -6.53 29.31
N LEU A 21 -16.46 -5.30 29.82
CA LEU A 21 -15.14 -4.69 30.00
C LEU A 21 -14.30 -5.44 31.05
N GLU A 22 -14.92 -5.87 32.15
CA GLU A 22 -14.24 -6.68 33.17
C GLU A 22 -13.82 -8.04 32.62
N GLN A 23 -14.68 -8.70 31.83
CA GLN A 23 -14.36 -9.95 31.13
C GLN A 23 -13.12 -9.80 30.24
N VAL A 24 -13.08 -8.75 29.41
CA VAL A 24 -11.95 -8.51 28.48
C VAL A 24 -10.67 -8.18 29.23
N ARG A 25 -10.74 -7.41 30.33
CA ARG A 25 -9.58 -7.12 31.19
C ARG A 25 -8.97 -8.38 31.83
N GLY A 26 -9.75 -9.44 31.97
CA GLY A 26 -9.25 -10.75 32.39
C GLY A 26 -8.36 -11.45 31.35
N LEU A 27 -8.41 -11.05 30.07
CA LEU A 27 -7.68 -11.72 28.98
C LEU A 27 -6.23 -11.22 28.81
N SER A 28 -5.95 -9.97 29.18
CA SER A 28 -4.61 -9.41 29.10
C SER A 28 -4.38 -8.35 30.18
N SER A 29 -3.27 -8.50 30.90
CA SER A 29 -2.80 -7.51 31.87
C SER A 29 -1.95 -6.40 31.26
N ARG A 30 -1.55 -6.53 29.98
CA ARG A 30 -0.67 -5.57 29.28
C ARG A 30 -1.40 -4.71 28.27
N ALA A 31 -2.60 -5.13 27.87
CA ALA A 31 -3.39 -4.42 26.89
C ALA A 31 -3.89 -3.08 27.42
N THR A 32 -3.96 -2.08 26.54
CA THR A 32 -4.70 -0.84 26.77
C THR A 32 -6.17 -1.09 26.42
N ILE A 33 -7.04 -1.10 27.43
CA ILE A 33 -8.45 -1.49 27.29
C ILE A 33 -9.38 -0.36 27.75
N SER A 34 -10.28 0.04 26.85
CA SER A 34 -11.37 0.99 27.09
C SER A 34 -12.72 0.36 26.72
N ALA A 35 -13.81 1.09 26.91
CA ALA A 35 -15.15 0.63 26.51
C ALA A 35 -15.32 0.47 24.99
N THR A 36 -14.38 0.97 24.17
CA THR A 36 -14.48 0.91 22.71
C THR A 36 -13.24 0.33 22.03
N HIS A 37 -12.14 0.14 22.75
CA HIS A 37 -10.88 -0.32 22.18
C HIS A 37 -10.16 -1.30 23.09
N PHE A 38 -9.50 -2.28 22.48
CA PHE A 38 -8.48 -3.12 23.10
C PHE A 38 -7.27 -3.08 22.19
N VAL A 39 -6.10 -2.68 22.71
CA VAL A 39 -4.83 -2.70 21.96
C VAL A 39 -3.78 -3.43 22.78
N ASN A 40 -3.05 -4.35 22.16
CA ASN A 40 -1.96 -5.03 22.82
C ASN A 40 -0.82 -5.39 21.86
N GLU A 41 0.40 -5.33 22.38
CA GLU A 41 1.62 -5.70 21.68
C GLU A 41 2.34 -6.79 22.47
N TYR A 42 2.73 -7.86 21.78
CA TYR A 42 3.46 -8.97 22.36
C TYR A 42 4.86 -9.06 21.75
N HIS A 43 5.85 -9.21 22.63
CA HIS A 43 7.24 -9.49 22.26
C HIS A 43 7.69 -10.92 22.65
N TYR A 44 6.78 -11.68 23.27
CA TYR A 44 6.93 -13.07 23.69
C TYR A 44 5.56 -13.64 24.09
N GLY A 45 5.25 -14.85 23.64
CA GLY A 45 3.98 -15.54 23.91
C GLY A 45 2.79 -14.94 23.17
N ASP A 46 1.60 -15.53 23.39
CA ASP A 46 0.42 -15.26 22.58
C ASP A 46 -0.74 -14.61 23.34
N PHE A 47 -1.65 -14.02 22.58
CA PHE A 47 -2.95 -13.61 23.08
C PHE A 47 -3.74 -14.81 23.58
N ARG A 48 -4.30 -14.71 24.79
CA ARG A 48 -5.05 -15.81 25.43
C ARG A 48 -6.53 -15.84 25.10
N GLY A 49 -7.02 -14.79 24.43
CA GLY A 49 -8.41 -14.70 24.01
C GLY A 49 -8.64 -15.43 22.69
N ASP A 50 -9.90 -15.64 22.37
CA ASP A 50 -10.36 -16.20 21.09
C ASP A 50 -10.92 -15.03 20.26
N GLU A 51 -10.19 -14.62 19.23
CA GLU A 51 -10.51 -13.43 18.43
C GLU A 51 -11.87 -13.58 17.76
N ARG A 52 -12.20 -14.80 17.30
CA ARG A 52 -13.50 -15.10 16.69
C ARG A 52 -14.63 -14.88 17.69
N LYS A 53 -14.52 -15.40 18.92
CA LYS A 53 -15.54 -15.19 19.95
C LYS A 53 -15.67 -13.72 20.36
N LEU A 54 -14.56 -13.01 20.45
CA LEU A 54 -14.56 -11.58 20.77
C LEU A 54 -15.28 -10.76 19.69
N MET A 55 -15.05 -11.06 18.42
CA MET A 55 -15.76 -10.44 17.30
C MET A 55 -17.25 -10.83 17.26
N GLU A 56 -17.58 -12.09 17.53
CA GLU A 56 -18.97 -12.55 17.57
C GLU A 56 -19.83 -11.87 18.65
N GLN A 57 -19.20 -11.42 19.75
CA GLN A 57 -19.92 -11.01 20.95
C GLN A 57 -19.76 -9.52 21.27
N LEU A 58 -18.56 -8.98 21.14
CA LEU A 58 -18.19 -7.70 21.76
C LEU A 58 -17.74 -6.65 20.75
N TYR A 59 -16.88 -7.02 19.80
CA TYR A 59 -16.22 -6.07 18.90
C TYR A 59 -16.78 -6.11 17.48
N ASP A 60 -16.56 -5.03 16.74
CA ASP A 60 -17.02 -4.89 15.38
C ASP A 60 -15.90 -4.88 14.34
N ALA A 61 -14.66 -4.64 14.79
CA ALA A 61 -13.48 -4.66 13.94
C ALA A 61 -12.27 -5.19 14.74
N HIS A 62 -11.40 -5.95 14.08
CA HIS A 62 -10.18 -6.48 14.66
C HIS A 62 -9.04 -6.46 13.65
N LEU A 63 -7.86 -6.03 14.07
CA LEU A 63 -6.61 -6.09 13.32
C LEU A 63 -5.61 -6.95 14.10
N TYR A 64 -4.97 -7.87 13.39
CA TYR A 64 -3.85 -8.64 13.87
C TYR A 64 -2.75 -8.69 12.81
N PHE A 65 -1.50 -8.56 13.24
CA PHE A 65 -0.36 -8.88 12.40
C PHE A 65 0.86 -9.28 13.24
N ALA A 66 1.76 -10.05 12.63
CA ALA A 66 2.97 -10.52 13.27
C ALA A 66 4.20 -10.42 12.35
N ASN A 67 5.39 -10.36 12.96
CA ASN A 67 6.64 -10.18 12.21
C ASN A 67 7.13 -11.42 11.45
N TRP A 68 6.37 -12.51 11.50
CA TRP A 68 6.54 -13.68 10.63
C TRP A 68 5.51 -13.71 9.47
N GLY A 69 4.85 -12.59 9.20
CA GLY A 69 4.02 -12.40 8.01
C GLY A 69 2.55 -12.76 8.15
N SER A 70 2.08 -13.24 9.31
CA SER A 70 0.65 -13.38 9.57
C SER A 70 -0.03 -12.02 9.62
N ARG A 71 -1.15 -11.89 8.90
CA ARG A 71 -1.96 -10.67 8.83
C ARG A 71 -3.43 -11.04 8.79
N ARG A 72 -4.23 -10.36 9.61
CA ARG A 72 -5.67 -10.62 9.70
C ARG A 72 -6.43 -9.34 9.99
N LEU A 73 -7.50 -9.10 9.23
CA LEU A 73 -8.48 -8.05 9.48
C LEU A 73 -9.85 -8.72 9.57
N MET A 74 -10.58 -8.50 10.65
CA MET A 74 -11.96 -8.96 10.77
C MET A 74 -12.91 -7.77 10.83
N LEU A 75 -13.99 -7.83 10.08
CA LEU A 75 -15.05 -6.82 10.08
C LEU A 75 -16.41 -7.48 10.35
N ARG A 76 -17.17 -6.92 11.28
CA ARG A 76 -18.54 -7.33 11.59
C ARG A 76 -19.55 -6.29 11.13
N LEU A 77 -20.56 -6.72 10.39
CA LEU A 77 -21.62 -5.85 9.87
C LEU A 77 -22.98 -6.50 10.06
N PRO A 78 -24.05 -5.72 10.28
CA PRO A 78 -25.40 -6.25 10.23
C PRO A 78 -25.70 -6.88 8.87
N THR A 79 -26.30 -8.08 8.87
CA THR A 79 -26.68 -8.81 7.64
C THR A 79 -27.71 -8.06 6.80
N ALA A 80 -28.46 -7.13 7.41
CA ALA A 80 -29.37 -6.23 6.72
C ALA A 80 -28.64 -5.26 5.76
N LEU A 81 -27.38 -4.92 6.04
CA LEU A 81 -26.55 -4.03 5.22
C LEU A 81 -25.74 -4.80 4.18
N LEU A 82 -25.17 -5.94 4.58
CA LEU A 82 -24.43 -6.83 3.68
C LEU A 82 -24.92 -8.28 3.85
N PRO A 83 -25.77 -8.78 2.95
CA PRO A 83 -26.21 -10.17 2.97
C PRO A 83 -25.04 -11.13 2.74
N ALA A 84 -24.97 -12.22 3.51
CA ALA A 84 -23.89 -13.21 3.40
C ALA A 84 -23.72 -13.80 1.99
N ARG A 85 -24.82 -13.93 1.23
CA ARG A 85 -24.80 -14.39 -0.17
C ARG A 85 -24.02 -13.47 -1.10
N SER A 86 -23.95 -12.18 -0.81
CA SER A 86 -23.23 -11.20 -1.63
C SER A 86 -21.72 -11.35 -1.49
N ALA A 87 -21.24 -11.85 -0.34
CA ALA A 87 -19.82 -12.09 -0.09
C ALA A 87 -19.36 -13.48 -0.55
N ALA A 88 -20.27 -14.44 -0.67
CA ALA A 88 -19.95 -15.84 -0.98
C ALA A 88 -19.08 -16.05 -2.23
N PRO A 89 -19.28 -15.35 -3.36
CA PRO A 89 -18.45 -15.57 -4.55
C PRO A 89 -16.98 -15.20 -4.37
N TYR A 90 -16.67 -14.31 -3.42
CA TYR A 90 -15.32 -13.80 -3.20
C TYR A 90 -14.55 -14.58 -2.13
N CYS A 91 -15.19 -15.56 -1.48
CA CYS A 91 -14.53 -16.35 -0.44
C CYS A 91 -13.48 -17.29 -1.03
N ALA A 92 -12.29 -17.25 -0.47
CA ALA A 92 -11.18 -18.17 -0.71
C ALA A 92 -10.62 -18.54 0.67
N GLU A 93 -10.42 -19.83 0.95
CA GLU A 93 -10.21 -20.35 2.32
C GLU A 93 -9.08 -19.62 3.06
N ASP A 94 -7.98 -19.34 2.37
CA ASP A 94 -6.79 -18.72 2.96
C ASP A 94 -6.75 -17.18 2.90
N ALA A 95 -7.73 -16.55 2.25
CA ALA A 95 -7.73 -15.09 2.06
C ALA A 95 -9.00 -14.39 2.58
N LEU A 96 -10.18 -15.00 2.42
CA LEU A 96 -11.45 -14.46 2.91
C LEU A 96 -12.40 -15.57 3.33
N THR A 97 -12.68 -15.62 4.62
CA THR A 97 -13.77 -16.45 5.16
C THR A 97 -14.92 -15.59 5.67
N ARG A 98 -16.13 -16.18 5.69
CA ARG A 98 -17.33 -15.51 6.19
C ARG A 98 -18.19 -16.44 7.05
N TRP A 99 -18.83 -15.89 8.06
CA TRP A 99 -19.88 -16.58 8.80
C TRP A 99 -20.87 -15.59 9.40
N THR A 100 -22.01 -16.09 9.86
CA THR A 100 -23.05 -15.26 10.46
C THR A 100 -23.30 -15.64 11.90
N ARG A 101 -23.47 -14.63 12.77
CA ARG A 101 -23.79 -14.81 14.18
C ARG A 101 -24.73 -13.71 14.65
N LYS A 102 -25.85 -14.09 15.29
CA LYS A 102 -26.83 -13.16 15.88
C LYS A 102 -27.20 -11.98 14.95
N GLY A 103 -27.52 -12.26 13.69
CA GLY A 103 -27.92 -11.23 12.71
C GLY A 103 -26.78 -10.41 12.10
N HIS A 104 -25.51 -10.71 12.43
CA HIS A 104 -24.33 -10.07 11.87
C HIS A 104 -23.56 -11.02 10.95
N LEU A 105 -23.01 -10.47 9.88
CA LEU A 105 -22.02 -11.10 9.01
C LEU A 105 -20.64 -10.72 9.53
N LEU A 106 -19.77 -11.71 9.68
CA LEU A 106 -18.36 -11.55 9.98
C LEU A 106 -17.58 -11.89 8.72
N LEU A 107 -16.68 -11.00 8.35
CA LEU A 107 -15.71 -11.15 7.27
C LEU A 107 -14.33 -11.22 7.91
N ASP A 108 -13.53 -12.19 7.50
CA ASP A 108 -12.21 -12.47 8.04
C ASP A 108 -11.23 -12.55 6.88
N PHE A 109 -10.53 -11.43 6.70
CA PHE A 109 -9.51 -11.23 5.68
C PHE A 109 -8.17 -11.69 6.25
N SER A 110 -7.49 -12.59 5.56
CA SER A 110 -6.27 -13.21 6.04
C SER A 110 -5.18 -13.17 4.99
N TYR A 111 -3.95 -13.08 5.45
CA TYR A 111 -2.76 -13.34 4.64
C TYR A 111 -1.71 -13.99 5.52
N GLN A 112 -1.06 -15.02 4.99
CA GLN A 112 0.05 -15.71 5.64
C GLN A 112 1.23 -15.77 4.67
N ALA A 113 2.41 -15.33 5.12
CA ALA A 113 3.64 -15.54 4.37
C ALA A 113 4.17 -16.97 4.61
N GLU A 114 4.70 -17.61 3.57
CA GLU A 114 5.21 -18.98 3.65
C GLU A 114 6.58 -19.05 4.34
N ASP A 115 7.47 -18.10 4.06
CA ASP A 115 8.85 -18.09 4.59
C ASP A 115 9.09 -17.05 5.70
N GLY A 116 8.07 -16.77 6.51
CA GLY A 116 8.17 -15.76 7.58
C GLY A 116 8.22 -14.30 7.10
N GLY A 117 8.27 -14.07 5.78
CA GLY A 117 8.21 -12.76 5.13
C GLY A 117 9.39 -11.82 5.42
N GLU A 118 9.68 -10.91 4.49
CA GLU A 118 10.51 -9.74 4.82
C GLU A 118 9.67 -8.78 5.67
N TRP A 119 9.94 -8.74 6.98
CA TRP A 119 9.28 -7.79 7.86
C TRP A 119 9.86 -6.39 7.65
N ASP A 120 9.06 -5.51 7.05
CA ASP A 120 9.36 -4.09 7.00
C ASP A 120 8.96 -3.41 8.32
N PHE A 121 9.98 -3.01 9.11
CA PHE A 121 9.78 -2.29 10.37
C PHE A 121 9.18 -0.89 10.19
N GLU A 122 9.16 -0.34 8.96
CA GLU A 122 8.61 0.99 8.68
C GLU A 122 7.10 0.98 8.44
N THR A 123 6.53 -0.15 8.02
CA THR A 123 5.10 -0.27 7.74
C THR A 123 4.33 -0.67 9.01
N SER A 124 3.80 0.33 9.73
CA SER A 124 2.88 0.11 10.87
C SER A 124 1.43 0.29 10.42
N PHE A 125 0.62 -0.76 10.57
CA PHE A 125 -0.83 -0.70 10.34
C PHE A 125 -1.55 -0.39 11.65
N THR A 126 -2.63 0.37 11.55
CA THR A 126 -3.58 0.60 12.65
C THR A 126 -4.99 0.32 12.16
N LEU A 127 -5.86 -0.15 13.03
CA LEU A 127 -7.24 -0.49 12.67
C LEU A 127 -8.02 0.73 12.16
N ALA A 128 -7.64 1.93 12.61
CA ALA A 128 -8.16 3.21 12.12
C ALA A 128 -8.06 3.36 10.59
N SER A 129 -7.05 2.76 9.96
CA SER A 129 -6.84 2.82 8.51
C SER A 129 -7.88 2.03 7.73
N PHE A 130 -8.53 1.07 8.39
CA PHE A 130 -9.51 0.15 7.80
C PHE A 130 -10.95 0.46 8.21
N THR A 131 -11.19 1.33 9.20
CA THR A 131 -12.51 1.52 9.82
C THR A 131 -13.59 1.90 8.80
N THR A 132 -13.25 2.67 7.77
CA THR A 132 -14.20 3.11 6.73
C THR A 132 -14.57 1.99 5.75
N LEU A 133 -13.79 0.91 5.63
CA LEU A 133 -14.14 -0.24 4.80
C LEU A 133 -15.50 -0.83 5.21
N ARG A 134 -15.81 -0.78 6.51
CA ARG A 134 -17.09 -1.23 7.04
C ARG A 134 -18.26 -0.42 6.49
N ALA A 135 -18.09 0.91 6.39
CA ALA A 135 -19.10 1.79 5.82
C ALA A 135 -19.21 1.62 4.31
N GLU A 136 -18.10 1.40 3.61
CA GLU A 136 -18.07 1.10 2.17
C GLU A 136 -18.82 -0.20 1.85
N LEU A 137 -18.52 -1.29 2.56
CA LEU A 137 -19.19 -2.59 2.46
C LEU A 137 -20.68 -2.48 2.77
N ALA A 138 -21.04 -1.78 3.85
CA ALA A 138 -22.44 -1.50 4.19
C ALA A 138 -23.16 -0.69 3.10
N ALA A 139 -22.41 0.11 2.35
CA ALA A 139 -22.92 0.91 1.24
C ALA A 139 -22.91 0.18 -0.12
N GLY A 140 -22.61 -1.14 -0.11
CA GLY A 140 -22.63 -2.02 -1.28
C GLY A 140 -21.34 -2.01 -2.10
N ASP A 141 -20.26 -1.39 -1.62
CA ASP A 141 -18.96 -1.44 -2.29
C ASP A 141 -18.27 -2.78 -1.98
N LEU A 142 -18.24 -3.66 -2.98
CA LEU A 142 -17.68 -5.02 -2.84
C LEU A 142 -16.20 -5.10 -3.21
N ARG A 143 -15.55 -3.97 -3.56
CA ARG A 143 -14.11 -3.94 -3.86
C ARG A 143 -13.24 -4.57 -2.76
N PRO A 144 -13.49 -4.35 -1.45
CA PRO A 144 -12.71 -5.01 -0.40
C PRO A 144 -12.74 -6.54 -0.48
N LEU A 145 -13.90 -7.12 -0.81
CA LEU A 145 -14.04 -8.58 -0.93
C LEU A 145 -13.27 -9.10 -2.14
N TYR A 146 -13.33 -8.37 -3.26
CA TYR A 146 -12.60 -8.72 -4.47
C TYR A 146 -11.08 -8.60 -4.29
N LEU A 147 -10.59 -7.61 -3.54
CA LEU A 147 -9.17 -7.51 -3.17
C LEU A 147 -8.69 -8.72 -2.38
N ALA A 148 -9.52 -9.25 -1.48
CA ALA A 148 -9.21 -10.48 -0.75
C ALA A 148 -9.14 -11.70 -1.68
N TRP A 149 -10.06 -11.79 -2.63
CA TRP A 149 -10.00 -12.84 -3.65
C TRP A 149 -8.71 -12.73 -4.48
N LEU A 150 -8.33 -11.53 -4.95
CA LEU A 150 -7.06 -11.31 -5.67
C LEU A 150 -5.83 -11.70 -4.84
N SER A 151 -5.83 -11.44 -3.53
CA SER A 151 -4.75 -11.85 -2.62
C SER A 151 -4.55 -13.38 -2.63
N ALA A 152 -5.64 -14.15 -2.70
CA ALA A 152 -5.55 -15.61 -2.86
C ALA A 152 -4.84 -16.00 -4.17
N LEU A 153 -5.19 -15.38 -5.31
CA LEU A 153 -4.49 -15.67 -6.57
C LEU A 153 -3.02 -15.26 -6.55
N THR A 154 -2.70 -14.14 -5.91
CA THR A 154 -1.30 -13.72 -5.76
C THR A 154 -0.49 -14.79 -5.03
N ARG A 155 -1.07 -15.44 -4.02
CA ARG A 155 -0.42 -16.57 -3.33
C ARG A 155 -0.30 -17.78 -4.23
N TRP A 156 -1.38 -18.16 -4.92
CA TRP A 156 -1.36 -19.32 -5.81
C TRP A 156 -0.24 -19.22 -6.86
N GLU A 157 -0.04 -18.05 -7.48
CA GLU A 157 1.08 -17.83 -8.44
C GLU A 157 2.47 -18.15 -7.87
N LEU A 158 2.64 -18.08 -6.54
CA LEU A 158 3.89 -18.35 -5.83
C LEU A 158 4.04 -19.81 -5.38
N GLU A 159 2.94 -20.56 -5.30
CA GLU A 159 2.93 -21.94 -4.81
C GLU A 159 3.40 -22.91 -5.94
N GLU A 160 4.46 -23.69 -5.67
CA GLU A 160 5.08 -24.57 -6.68
C GLU A 160 4.23 -25.80 -7.06
N ASP A 161 3.26 -26.18 -6.21
CA ASP A 161 2.51 -27.45 -6.28
C ASP A 161 0.99 -27.27 -6.55
N VAL A 162 0.53 -26.09 -6.99
CA VAL A 162 -0.91 -25.90 -7.26
C VAL A 162 -1.34 -26.66 -8.51
N ASP A 163 -2.41 -27.46 -8.39
CA ASP A 163 -2.98 -28.21 -9.49
C ASP A 163 -3.45 -27.25 -10.61
N GLU A 164 -2.92 -27.38 -11.83
CA GLU A 164 -3.28 -26.54 -13.00
C GLU A 164 -4.80 -26.54 -13.29
N ASP A 165 -5.47 -27.63 -12.92
CA ASP A 165 -6.92 -27.80 -13.00
C ASP A 165 -7.68 -26.85 -12.04
N GLU A 166 -7.10 -26.47 -10.90
CA GLU A 166 -7.70 -25.57 -9.92
C GLU A 166 -7.83 -24.14 -10.47
N TYR A 167 -6.78 -23.60 -11.10
CA TYR A 167 -6.83 -22.29 -11.75
C TYR A 167 -7.76 -22.24 -12.94
N THR A 168 -7.79 -23.32 -13.72
CA THR A 168 -8.56 -23.37 -14.96
C THR A 168 -10.05 -23.49 -14.68
N SER A 169 -10.42 -24.18 -13.60
CA SER A 169 -11.81 -24.37 -13.18
C SER A 169 -12.36 -23.27 -12.28
N THR A 170 -11.50 -22.55 -11.55
CA THR A 170 -11.90 -21.41 -10.72
C THR A 170 -12.31 -20.24 -11.59
N LEU A 171 -13.59 -19.86 -11.52
CA LEU A 171 -14.12 -18.70 -12.21
C LEU A 171 -13.92 -17.44 -11.39
N GLU A 172 -13.60 -16.35 -12.08
CA GLU A 172 -13.55 -15.05 -11.45
C GLU A 172 -14.92 -14.62 -10.90
N PRO A 173 -15.00 -14.16 -9.64
CA PRO A 173 -16.22 -13.60 -9.10
C PRO A 173 -16.63 -12.31 -9.83
N PRO A 174 -17.86 -11.82 -9.61
CA PRO A 174 -18.31 -10.58 -10.22
C PRO A 174 -17.34 -9.42 -9.95
N VAL A 175 -16.81 -8.81 -11.01
CA VAL A 175 -15.84 -7.71 -10.88
C VAL A 175 -16.54 -6.44 -10.40
N PRO A 176 -16.21 -5.90 -9.21
CA PRO A 176 -16.81 -4.66 -8.74
C PRO A 176 -16.40 -3.49 -9.64
N ALA A 177 -17.28 -2.50 -9.81
CA ALA A 177 -16.95 -1.27 -10.51
C ALA A 177 -15.95 -0.42 -9.73
N GLY A 178 -15.08 0.31 -10.43
CA GLY A 178 -14.15 1.27 -9.83
C GLY A 178 -12.85 0.69 -9.29
N LEU A 179 -12.41 -0.49 -9.74
CA LEU A 179 -11.13 -1.07 -9.32
C LEU A 179 -9.91 -0.24 -9.73
N ALA A 180 -10.00 0.54 -10.81
CA ALA A 180 -8.92 1.45 -11.23
C ALA A 180 -8.67 2.61 -10.25
N HIS A 181 -9.61 2.88 -9.33
CA HIS A 181 -9.55 4.00 -8.39
C HIS A 181 -9.99 3.57 -6.99
N LEU A 182 -9.12 2.79 -6.33
CA LEU A 182 -9.32 2.38 -4.93
C LEU A 182 -9.35 3.60 -4.00
N THR A 183 -10.19 3.56 -2.96
CA THR A 183 -10.14 4.53 -1.85
C THR A 183 -8.87 4.32 -1.03
N GLY A 184 -8.44 5.31 -0.24
CA GLY A 184 -7.26 5.15 0.64
C GLY A 184 -7.30 3.87 1.51
N PRO A 185 -8.41 3.60 2.23
CA PRO A 185 -8.61 2.35 2.99
C PRO A 185 -8.52 1.07 2.15
N GLN A 186 -9.01 1.10 0.90
CA GLN A 186 -8.91 -0.03 -0.02
C GLN A 186 -7.49 -0.24 -0.54
N GLN A 187 -6.73 0.84 -0.77
CA GLN A 187 -5.29 0.75 -1.08
C GLN A 187 -4.54 0.14 0.11
N THR A 188 -4.80 0.63 1.32
CA THR A 188 -4.22 0.04 2.54
C THR A 188 -4.59 -1.44 2.70
N LEU A 189 -5.81 -1.85 2.34
CA LEU A 189 -6.20 -3.26 2.33
C LEU A 189 -5.44 -4.08 1.29
N ALA A 190 -5.28 -3.56 0.08
CA ALA A 190 -4.52 -4.22 -0.98
C ALA A 190 -3.05 -4.44 -0.55
N ASP A 191 -2.43 -3.43 0.05
CA ASP A 191 -1.06 -3.51 0.59
C ASP A 191 -0.98 -4.48 1.79
N PHE A 192 -1.98 -4.43 2.67
CA PHE A 192 -2.06 -5.31 3.84
C PHE A 192 -2.21 -6.78 3.43
N LEU A 193 -2.95 -7.07 2.36
CA LEU A 193 -3.15 -8.42 1.84
C LEU A 193 -2.14 -8.83 0.76
N HIS A 194 -1.12 -8.00 0.47
CA HIS A 194 -0.12 -8.25 -0.57
C HIS A 194 -0.73 -8.59 -1.94
N VAL A 195 -1.74 -7.84 -2.35
CA VAL A 195 -2.33 -8.01 -3.70
C VAL A 195 -1.31 -7.59 -4.76
N ASP A 196 -1.02 -8.44 -5.75
CA ASP A 196 -0.10 -8.08 -6.85
C ASP A 196 -0.66 -6.87 -7.62
N PRO A 197 0.10 -5.76 -7.76
CA PRO A 197 -0.37 -4.56 -8.46
C PRO A 197 -0.64 -4.77 -9.96
N HIS A 198 0.07 -5.69 -10.62
CA HIS A 198 -0.17 -6.06 -12.02
C HIS A 198 -1.43 -6.90 -12.16
N LEU A 199 -1.68 -7.79 -11.19
CA LEU A 199 -2.93 -8.55 -11.10
C LEU A 199 -4.13 -7.62 -10.89
N LEU A 200 -4.02 -6.67 -9.95
CA LEU A 200 -5.04 -5.63 -9.74
C LEU A 200 -5.26 -4.78 -11.00
N THR A 201 -4.20 -4.45 -11.72
CA THR A 201 -4.28 -3.70 -12.98
C THR A 201 -4.98 -4.51 -14.08
N ALA A 202 -4.66 -5.80 -14.22
CA ALA A 202 -5.33 -6.72 -15.15
C ALA A 202 -6.81 -6.90 -14.78
N ALA A 203 -7.10 -6.99 -13.47
CA ALA A 203 -8.45 -7.07 -12.95
C ALA A 203 -9.28 -5.84 -13.33
N ALA A 204 -8.70 -4.65 -13.12
CA ALA A 204 -9.35 -3.37 -13.36
C ALA A 204 -9.74 -3.13 -14.83
N ARG A 205 -9.12 -3.81 -15.81
CA ARG A 205 -9.50 -3.72 -17.24
C ARG A 205 -10.93 -4.19 -17.51
N ALA A 206 -11.44 -5.13 -16.71
CA ALA A 206 -12.82 -5.63 -16.80
C ALA A 206 -13.78 -4.91 -15.83
N SER A 207 -13.26 -3.98 -15.02
CA SER A 207 -14.06 -3.23 -14.04
C SER A 207 -14.81 -2.10 -14.73
N GLY A 208 -16.13 -2.02 -14.50
CA GLY A 208 -16.91 -0.86 -14.90
C GLY A 208 -16.40 0.42 -14.23
N THR A 209 -16.70 1.58 -14.81
CA THR A 209 -16.37 2.86 -14.18
C THR A 209 -16.99 2.95 -12.79
N ALA A 210 -16.24 3.46 -11.81
CA ALA A 210 -16.77 3.68 -10.47
C ALA A 210 -18.07 4.50 -10.56
N PRO A 211 -19.15 4.10 -9.88
CA PRO A 211 -20.28 5.00 -9.71
C PRO A 211 -19.75 6.28 -9.06
N SER A 212 -20.16 7.43 -9.59
CA SER A 212 -19.74 8.72 -9.05
C SER A 212 -19.93 8.73 -7.54
N GLN A 213 -18.84 8.90 -6.79
CA GLN A 213 -18.91 9.03 -5.34
C GLN A 213 -19.61 10.32 -4.91
N ALA A 214 -19.74 11.29 -5.83
CA ALA A 214 -20.55 12.48 -5.59
C ALA A 214 -22.01 12.05 -5.52
N ILE A 215 -22.56 12.12 -4.30
CA ILE A 215 -23.98 11.99 -4.04
C ILE A 215 -24.68 13.10 -4.82
N ASP A 216 -25.47 12.72 -5.82
CA ASP A 216 -26.45 13.62 -6.39
C ASP A 216 -27.47 13.95 -5.30
N LYS A 217 -27.32 15.14 -4.72
CA LYS A 217 -28.14 15.61 -3.60
C LYS A 217 -29.60 15.71 -4.02
N ASP A 218 -29.89 16.10 -5.26
CA ASP A 218 -31.25 16.29 -5.74
C ASP A 218 -31.93 14.93 -5.96
N ALA A 219 -31.22 13.96 -6.54
CA ALA A 219 -31.69 12.57 -6.64
C ALA A 219 -31.93 11.96 -5.26
N LEU A 220 -30.99 12.14 -4.32
CA LEU A 220 -31.14 11.65 -2.96
C LEU A 220 -32.33 12.32 -2.24
N ILE A 221 -32.53 13.63 -2.39
CA ILE A 221 -33.69 14.34 -1.85
C ILE A 221 -34.99 13.77 -2.43
N ALA A 222 -35.05 13.55 -3.75
CA ALA A 222 -36.24 12.98 -4.40
C ALA A 222 -36.54 11.56 -3.87
N TRP A 223 -35.52 10.72 -3.74
CA TRP A 223 -35.65 9.37 -3.18
C TRP A 223 -36.08 9.38 -1.72
N ILE A 224 -35.44 10.20 -0.86
CA ILE A 224 -35.83 10.36 0.53
C ILE A 224 -37.29 10.82 0.63
N ARG A 225 -37.73 11.77 -0.22
CA ARG A 225 -39.13 12.21 -0.25
C ARG A 225 -40.09 11.08 -0.60
N ALA A 226 -39.70 10.15 -1.47
CA ALA A 226 -40.50 9.00 -1.86
C ALA A 226 -40.59 7.88 -0.80
N LEU A 227 -39.73 7.89 0.25
CA LEU A 227 -39.82 6.90 1.33
C LEU A 227 -41.17 6.98 2.08
N PRO A 228 -41.76 5.83 2.49
CA PRO A 228 -42.99 5.80 3.28
C PRO A 228 -42.87 6.62 4.58
N PRO A 229 -43.92 7.35 5.02
CA PRO A 229 -43.87 8.17 6.24
C PRO A 229 -43.46 7.39 7.49
N HIS A 230 -44.02 6.20 7.70
CA HIS A 230 -43.69 5.35 8.85
C HIS A 230 -42.21 4.96 8.89
N GLU A 231 -41.58 4.79 7.73
CA GLU A 231 -40.17 4.43 7.62
C GLU A 231 -39.29 5.63 8.00
N LYS A 232 -39.66 6.83 7.55
CA LYS A 232 -38.98 8.08 7.94
C LYS A 232 -39.08 8.31 9.45
N ASP A 233 -40.26 8.11 10.02
CA ASP A 233 -40.50 8.28 11.46
C ASP A 233 -39.66 7.30 12.28
N SER A 234 -39.59 6.03 11.85
CA SER A 234 -38.74 5.02 12.50
C SER A 234 -37.25 5.40 12.43
N LEU A 235 -36.76 5.81 11.25
CA LEU A 235 -35.35 6.20 11.07
C LEU A 235 -34.98 7.43 11.92
N LEU A 236 -35.89 8.40 12.02
CA LEU A 236 -35.68 9.60 12.85
C LEU A 236 -35.73 9.27 14.34
N LEU A 237 -36.62 8.37 14.77
CA LEU A 237 -36.70 7.89 16.14
C LEU A 237 -35.41 7.15 16.54
N ASP A 238 -34.95 6.21 15.71
CA ASP A 238 -33.71 5.47 15.96
C ASP A 238 -32.49 6.38 16.04
N ALA A 239 -32.43 7.40 15.17
CA ALA A 239 -31.37 8.40 15.19
C ALA A 239 -31.42 9.27 16.47
N ALA A 240 -32.61 9.65 16.93
CA ALA A 240 -32.80 10.44 18.14
C ALA A 240 -32.48 9.64 19.41
N LEU A 241 -32.82 8.35 19.44
CA LEU A 241 -32.54 7.45 20.57
C LEU A 241 -31.11 6.91 20.57
N GLY A 242 -30.40 6.98 19.44
CA GLY A 242 -29.07 6.38 19.28
C GLY A 242 -29.10 4.85 19.34
N THR A 243 -30.23 4.23 18.99
CA THR A 243 -30.49 2.78 19.15
C THR A 243 -30.06 1.95 17.95
N ALA A 244 -29.77 2.57 16.81
CA ALA A 244 -29.32 1.91 15.59
C ALA A 244 -27.94 2.41 15.15
N PRO A 245 -27.13 1.59 14.44
CA PRO A 245 -25.94 2.07 13.75
C PRO A 245 -26.30 3.24 12.83
N GLN A 246 -25.36 4.16 12.60
CA GLN A 246 -25.59 5.39 11.84
C GLN A 246 -26.42 5.12 10.57
N PRO A 247 -27.61 5.71 10.40
CA PRO A 247 -28.54 5.33 9.33
C PRO A 247 -28.05 5.73 7.92
N GLY A 248 -27.08 6.65 7.85
CA GLY A 248 -26.54 7.20 6.60
C GLY A 248 -26.03 6.15 5.61
N PRO A 249 -25.02 5.32 5.96
CA PRO A 249 -24.52 4.27 5.07
C PRO A 249 -25.60 3.35 4.52
N ALA A 250 -26.55 2.91 5.36
CA ALA A 250 -27.65 2.03 4.96
C ALA A 250 -28.58 2.69 3.93
N LEU A 251 -28.92 3.97 4.15
CA LEU A 251 -29.75 4.76 3.24
C LEU A 251 -29.04 5.03 1.91
N LEU A 252 -27.74 5.34 1.96
CA LEU A 252 -26.93 5.51 0.76
C LEU A 252 -26.82 4.22 -0.05
N ALA A 253 -26.66 3.07 0.63
CA ALA A 253 -26.69 1.75 -0.01
C ALA A 253 -28.01 1.54 -0.78
N ARG A 254 -29.14 1.76 -0.12
CA ARG A 254 -30.48 1.58 -0.71
C ARG A 254 -30.71 2.55 -1.87
N HIS A 255 -30.32 3.82 -1.71
CA HIS A 255 -30.40 4.81 -2.78
C HIS A 255 -29.60 4.38 -4.02
N ARG A 256 -28.38 3.87 -3.83
CA ARG A 256 -27.54 3.36 -4.94
C ARG A 256 -28.19 2.17 -5.63
N THR A 257 -28.72 1.19 -4.87
CA THR A 257 -29.42 0.02 -5.44
C THR A 257 -30.63 0.43 -6.29
N VAL A 258 -31.36 1.46 -5.87
CA VAL A 258 -32.51 1.99 -6.64
C VAL A 258 -32.05 2.79 -7.85
N SER A 259 -31.00 3.61 -7.71
CA SER A 259 -30.50 4.51 -8.75
C SER A 259 -29.77 3.80 -9.89
N HIS A 260 -29.01 2.74 -9.56
CA HIS A 260 -28.27 1.95 -10.55
C HIS A 260 -29.13 0.82 -11.15
N GLY A 261 -30.37 0.65 -10.67
CA GLY A 261 -31.11 -0.59 -10.81
C GLY A 261 -30.31 -1.77 -10.22
N THR A 262 -30.87 -2.96 -10.21
CA THR A 262 -30.01 -4.15 -10.25
C THR A 262 -29.31 -4.09 -11.60
N ALA A 263 -28.19 -3.36 -11.70
CA ALA A 263 -27.20 -3.60 -12.72
C ALA A 263 -26.72 -5.02 -12.46
N GLN A 264 -27.48 -5.99 -12.98
CA GLN A 264 -27.00 -7.34 -13.07
C GLN A 264 -25.68 -7.23 -13.83
N PRO A 265 -24.60 -7.85 -13.33
CA PRO A 265 -23.41 -8.01 -14.14
C PRO A 265 -23.91 -8.53 -15.49
N SER A 266 -23.61 -7.80 -16.56
CA SER A 266 -24.05 -8.12 -17.91
C SER A 266 -23.95 -9.63 -18.10
N ALA A 267 -25.09 -10.31 -18.23
CA ALA A 267 -25.14 -11.76 -18.42
C ALA A 267 -24.45 -12.23 -19.71
N ALA A 268 -23.87 -11.29 -20.48
CA ALA A 268 -23.14 -11.52 -21.72
C ALA A 268 -21.61 -11.42 -21.57
N ALA A 269 -21.07 -11.05 -20.39
CA ALA A 269 -19.63 -11.11 -20.16
C ALA A 269 -19.25 -12.55 -19.78
N ARG A 270 -18.52 -13.24 -20.66
CA ARG A 270 -17.90 -14.53 -20.34
C ARG A 270 -17.07 -14.35 -19.06
N HIS A 271 -17.41 -15.07 -17.99
CA HIS A 271 -16.61 -15.08 -16.77
C HIS A 271 -15.24 -15.62 -17.12
N ARG A 272 -14.18 -14.82 -16.90
CA ARG A 272 -12.81 -15.29 -17.09
C ARG A 272 -12.44 -16.27 -16.00
N SER A 273 -11.57 -17.22 -16.30
CA SER A 273 -10.99 -18.07 -15.26
C SER A 273 -9.92 -17.31 -14.46
N ALA A 274 -9.53 -17.86 -13.31
CA ALA A 274 -8.36 -17.42 -12.56
C ALA A 274 -7.10 -17.46 -13.44
N ALA A 275 -6.93 -18.53 -14.24
CA ALA A 275 -5.82 -18.66 -15.19
C ALA A 275 -5.78 -17.52 -16.23
N GLU A 276 -6.91 -17.22 -16.88
CA GLU A 276 -6.99 -16.12 -17.88
C GLU A 276 -6.66 -14.75 -17.25
N LEU A 277 -6.99 -14.55 -15.97
CA LEU A 277 -6.63 -13.34 -15.23
C LEU A 277 -5.14 -13.29 -14.89
N LEU A 278 -4.54 -14.41 -14.48
CA LEU A 278 -3.10 -14.52 -14.22
C LEU A 278 -2.27 -14.28 -15.49
N ASP A 279 -2.69 -14.84 -16.63
CA ASP A 279 -2.07 -14.58 -17.94
C ASP A 279 -2.12 -13.08 -18.28
N ALA A 280 -3.27 -12.44 -18.09
CA ALA A 280 -3.41 -11.01 -18.30
C ALA A 280 -2.52 -10.18 -17.33
N ALA A 281 -2.31 -10.65 -16.10
CA ALA A 281 -1.41 -10.03 -15.13
C ALA A 281 0.06 -10.17 -15.58
N HIS A 282 0.44 -11.33 -16.12
CA HIS A 282 1.77 -11.56 -16.68
C HIS A 282 2.06 -10.62 -17.86
N GLU A 283 1.10 -10.40 -18.76
CA GLU A 283 1.22 -9.41 -19.84
C GLU A 283 1.43 -7.99 -19.30
N VAL A 284 0.72 -7.60 -18.24
CA VAL A 284 0.89 -6.29 -17.60
C VAL A 284 2.30 -6.16 -17.00
N ARG A 285 2.78 -7.21 -16.32
CA ARG A 285 4.10 -7.25 -15.67
C ARG A 285 5.25 -7.16 -16.66
N THR A 286 5.16 -7.90 -17.76
CA THR A 286 6.17 -7.89 -18.84
C THR A 286 6.25 -6.52 -19.52
N GLU A 287 5.10 -5.92 -19.83
CA GLU A 287 5.04 -4.57 -20.41
C GLU A 287 5.60 -3.51 -19.44
N HIS A 288 5.25 -3.58 -18.15
CA HIS A 288 5.79 -2.67 -17.14
C HIS A 288 7.31 -2.78 -17.01
N THR A 289 7.85 -4.01 -17.01
CA THR A 289 9.30 -4.26 -16.97
C THR A 289 10.00 -3.65 -18.18
N ARG A 290 9.45 -3.86 -19.39
CA ARG A 290 9.95 -3.29 -20.63
C ARG A 290 9.99 -1.76 -20.58
N GLN A 291 8.95 -1.11 -20.05
CA GLN A 291 8.90 0.34 -19.90
C GLN A 291 9.95 0.85 -18.90
N GLN A 292 10.13 0.18 -17.77
CA GLN A 292 11.15 0.54 -16.78
C GLN A 292 12.57 0.43 -17.34
N GLU A 293 12.89 -0.63 -18.07
CA GLU A 293 14.19 -0.80 -18.71
C GLU A 293 14.47 0.29 -19.74
N GLN A 294 13.45 0.64 -20.55
CA GLN A 294 13.54 1.74 -21.52
C GLN A 294 13.77 3.08 -20.82
N ALA A 295 13.04 3.38 -19.74
CA ALA A 295 13.23 4.60 -18.96
C ALA A 295 14.65 4.65 -18.36
N ARG A 296 15.14 3.56 -17.74
CA ARG A 296 16.50 3.46 -17.20
C ARG A 296 17.57 3.63 -18.29
N ALA A 297 17.35 3.07 -19.48
CA ALA A 297 18.25 3.24 -20.61
C ALA A 297 18.26 4.69 -21.12
N GLN A 298 17.11 5.37 -21.16
CA GLN A 298 17.01 6.78 -21.53
C GLN A 298 17.72 7.68 -20.51
N THR A 299 17.49 7.48 -19.20
CA THR A 299 18.18 8.23 -18.15
C THR A 299 19.69 8.05 -18.26
N ARG A 300 20.20 6.81 -18.39
CA ARG A 300 21.63 6.55 -18.56
C ARG A 300 22.21 7.24 -19.79
N ARG A 301 21.50 7.24 -20.93
CA ARG A 301 21.93 7.94 -22.15
C ARG A 301 21.94 9.46 -21.95
N ALA A 302 20.96 10.01 -21.25
CA ALA A 302 20.90 11.44 -20.94
C ALA A 302 22.04 11.86 -20.01
N GLU A 303 22.29 11.10 -18.94
CA GLU A 303 23.41 11.29 -18.02
C GLU A 303 24.76 11.20 -18.74
N GLN A 304 24.94 10.21 -19.60
CA GLN A 304 26.16 10.07 -20.40
C GLN A 304 26.36 11.27 -21.33
N ARG A 305 25.32 11.70 -22.07
CA ARG A 305 25.40 12.89 -22.94
C ARG A 305 25.67 14.17 -22.15
N ALA A 306 25.07 14.31 -20.97
CA ALA A 306 25.31 15.45 -20.08
C ALA A 306 26.75 15.45 -19.56
N ARG A 307 27.28 14.26 -19.21
CA ARG A 307 28.68 14.08 -18.80
C ARG A 307 29.65 14.41 -19.93
N GLU A 308 29.39 13.92 -21.13
CA GLU A 308 30.16 14.24 -22.33
C GLU A 308 30.15 15.76 -22.59
N SER A 309 28.97 16.38 -22.63
CA SER A 309 28.82 17.83 -22.84
C SER A 309 29.46 18.68 -21.72
N HIS A 310 29.53 18.16 -20.49
CA HIS A 310 30.24 18.80 -19.38
C HIS A 310 31.75 18.77 -19.60
N LEU A 311 32.29 17.61 -19.99
CA LEU A 311 33.72 17.46 -20.26
C LEU A 311 34.15 18.24 -21.51
N ASP A 312 33.32 18.31 -22.55
CA ASP A 312 33.61 19.10 -23.76
C ASP A 312 33.70 20.60 -23.44
N ARG A 313 32.72 21.14 -22.69
CA ARG A 313 32.77 22.54 -22.21
C ARG A 313 33.97 22.81 -21.30
N LEU A 314 34.35 21.83 -20.48
CA LEU A 314 35.51 21.93 -19.61
C LEU A 314 36.81 21.92 -20.41
N ALA A 315 36.89 21.12 -21.47
CA ALA A 315 38.02 21.09 -22.40
C ALA A 315 38.24 22.46 -23.05
N GLU A 316 37.17 23.07 -23.58
CA GLU A 316 37.19 24.42 -24.17
C GLU A 316 37.65 25.50 -23.17
N ASN A 317 37.36 25.32 -21.88
CA ASN A 317 37.60 26.32 -20.83
C ASN A 317 38.65 25.88 -19.79
N THR A 318 39.60 25.03 -20.19
CA THR A 318 40.58 24.41 -19.27
C THR A 318 41.31 25.44 -18.40
N GLN A 319 41.73 26.58 -18.98
CA GLN A 319 42.43 27.62 -18.22
C GLN A 319 41.56 28.29 -17.16
N GLN A 320 40.29 28.55 -17.46
CA GLN A 320 39.33 29.12 -16.51
C GLN A 320 39.07 28.14 -15.37
N ALA A 321 38.92 26.84 -15.68
CA ALA A 321 38.72 25.82 -14.66
C ALA A 321 39.89 25.72 -13.66
N TRP A 322 41.14 25.85 -14.13
CA TRP A 322 42.30 25.93 -13.24
C TRP A 322 42.28 27.17 -12.32
N GLN A 323 41.77 28.31 -12.82
CA GLN A 323 41.59 29.51 -12.00
C GLN A 323 40.48 29.33 -10.95
N ASP A 324 39.36 28.73 -11.35
CA ASP A 324 38.24 28.44 -10.46
C ASP A 324 38.65 27.48 -9.33
N ILE A 325 39.45 26.44 -9.64
CA ILE A 325 40.06 25.55 -8.65
C ILE A 325 40.91 26.33 -7.65
N ALA A 326 41.78 27.23 -8.12
CA ALA A 326 42.61 28.05 -7.25
C ALA A 326 41.78 28.97 -6.34
N HIS A 327 40.69 29.54 -6.87
CA HIS A 327 39.75 30.37 -6.11
C HIS A 327 38.98 29.58 -5.04
N LEU A 328 38.42 28.42 -5.41
CA LEU A 328 37.73 27.50 -4.50
C LEU A 328 38.64 27.07 -3.34
N ILE A 329 39.89 26.72 -3.65
CA ILE A 329 40.90 26.37 -2.65
C ILE A 329 41.32 27.59 -1.81
N GLY A 330 41.32 28.79 -2.39
CA GLY A 330 41.65 30.05 -1.73
C GLY A 330 40.69 30.41 -0.59
N LYS A 331 39.40 30.09 -0.73
CA LYS A 331 38.32 30.41 0.24
C LYS A 331 38.38 29.62 1.57
N LYS A 332 39.22 28.59 1.67
CA LYS A 332 39.48 27.80 2.89
C LYS A 332 38.22 27.19 3.55
N GLN A 333 37.23 26.77 2.77
CA GLN A 333 36.02 26.11 3.28
C GLN A 333 36.00 24.61 2.91
N PRO A 334 35.58 23.71 3.81
CA PRO A 334 35.57 22.27 3.56
C PRO A 334 34.79 21.85 2.29
N GLY A 335 33.54 22.29 2.11
CA GLY A 335 32.73 21.91 0.94
C GLY A 335 33.26 22.45 -0.40
N LEU A 336 34.02 23.56 -0.37
CA LEU A 336 34.67 24.09 -1.57
C LEU A 336 35.90 23.28 -1.99
N TYR A 337 36.57 22.62 -1.03
CA TYR A 337 37.61 21.66 -1.36
C TYR A 337 37.05 20.43 -2.06
N ASP A 338 35.90 19.92 -1.61
CA ASP A 338 35.23 18.80 -2.27
C ASP A 338 34.85 19.16 -3.72
N THR A 339 34.33 20.38 -3.93
CA THR A 339 34.02 20.91 -5.27
C THR A 339 35.29 21.03 -6.15
N ALA A 340 36.38 21.56 -5.61
CA ALA A 340 37.64 21.69 -6.33
C ALA A 340 38.24 20.32 -6.71
N VAL A 341 38.12 19.33 -5.83
CA VAL A 341 38.58 17.95 -6.08
C VAL A 341 37.77 17.29 -7.18
N THR A 342 36.45 17.49 -7.22
CA THR A 342 35.60 17.02 -8.33
C THR A 342 36.03 17.65 -9.65
N LEU A 343 36.24 18.96 -9.70
CA LEU A 343 36.68 19.65 -10.91
C LEU A 343 38.08 19.21 -11.37
N LEU A 344 38.99 18.89 -10.43
CA LEU A 344 40.29 18.30 -10.74
C LEU A 344 40.20 16.89 -11.34
N LYS A 345 39.25 16.05 -10.87
CA LYS A 345 39.00 14.74 -11.49
C LYS A 345 38.48 14.88 -12.91
N ASP A 346 37.57 15.81 -13.14
CA ASP A 346 37.03 16.10 -14.47
C ASP A 346 38.12 16.64 -15.41
N LEU A 347 38.99 17.53 -14.93
CA LEU A 347 40.13 18.02 -15.72
C LEU A 347 41.15 16.92 -16.03
N ARG A 348 41.39 15.98 -15.10
CA ARG A 348 42.24 14.83 -15.38
C ARG A 348 41.67 14.03 -16.55
N GLU A 349 40.38 13.74 -16.52
CA GLU A 349 39.69 13.01 -17.59
C GLU A 349 39.74 13.76 -18.93
N VAL A 350 39.58 15.09 -18.92
CA VAL A 350 39.75 15.94 -20.11
C VAL A 350 41.16 15.81 -20.69
N HIS A 351 42.20 15.93 -19.85
CA HIS A 351 43.59 15.81 -20.29
C HIS A 351 43.94 14.41 -20.77
N ASP A 352 43.40 13.36 -20.14
CA ASP A 352 43.55 11.97 -20.58
C ASP A 352 42.94 11.78 -21.98
N ARG A 353 41.73 12.31 -22.24
CA ARG A 353 41.05 12.27 -23.55
C ARG A 353 41.80 13.06 -24.62
N ALA A 354 42.41 14.19 -24.24
CA ALA A 354 43.19 15.03 -25.14
C ALA A 354 44.61 14.51 -25.38
N GLY A 355 45.03 13.41 -24.73
CA GLY A 355 46.39 12.87 -24.84
C GLY A 355 47.47 13.77 -24.23
N THR A 356 47.12 14.56 -23.20
CA THR A 356 48.03 15.47 -22.49
C THR A 356 48.11 15.22 -20.97
N PRO A 357 48.20 13.96 -20.49
CA PRO A 357 48.22 13.66 -19.05
C PRO A 357 49.42 14.28 -18.32
N GLU A 358 50.54 14.52 -19.00
CA GLU A 358 51.73 15.14 -18.43
C GLU A 358 51.51 16.62 -18.10
N GLU A 359 50.67 17.32 -18.86
CA GLU A 359 50.32 18.71 -18.58
C GLU A 359 49.47 18.81 -17.31
N PHE A 360 48.47 17.93 -17.18
CA PHE A 360 47.68 17.82 -15.96
C PHE A 360 48.55 17.54 -14.74
N ALA A 361 49.45 16.54 -14.83
CA ALA A 361 50.32 16.15 -13.74
C ALA A 361 51.22 17.31 -13.27
N ARG A 362 51.77 18.08 -14.22
CA ARG A 362 52.60 19.27 -13.92
C ARG A 362 51.79 20.36 -13.22
N ARG A 363 50.61 20.71 -13.74
CA ARG A 363 49.74 21.74 -13.14
C ARG A 363 49.23 21.33 -11.76
N LEU A 364 48.89 20.05 -11.58
CA LEU A 364 48.50 19.51 -10.29
C LEU A 364 49.66 19.53 -9.29
N HIS A 365 50.89 19.23 -9.72
CA HIS A 365 52.08 19.35 -8.89
C HIS A 365 52.25 20.79 -8.40
N ASP A 366 52.23 21.78 -9.30
CA ASP A 366 52.37 23.19 -8.93
C ASP A 366 51.26 23.66 -7.98
N LEU A 367 50.02 23.20 -8.18
CA LEU A 367 48.89 23.49 -7.30
C LEU A 367 49.13 22.92 -5.89
N ARG A 368 49.66 21.69 -5.81
CA ARG A 368 50.01 21.06 -4.52
C ARG A 368 51.09 21.83 -3.81
N GLU A 369 52.17 22.19 -4.50
CA GLU A 369 53.29 22.98 -3.96
C GLU A 369 52.80 24.26 -3.29
N ARG A 370 51.94 25.02 -3.99
CA ARG A 370 51.34 26.27 -3.48
C ARG A 370 50.43 26.08 -2.27
N HIS A 371 49.91 24.88 -2.05
CA HIS A 371 48.93 24.58 -1.00
C HIS A 371 49.39 23.51 0.00
N ARG A 372 50.69 23.20 0.06
CA ARG A 372 51.31 22.23 1.00
C ARG A 372 50.87 22.41 2.45
N GLY A 373 50.66 23.65 2.89
CA GLY A 373 50.18 23.98 4.24
C GLY A 373 48.70 23.69 4.54
N LYS A 374 47.96 22.98 3.67
CA LYS A 374 46.54 22.65 3.84
C LYS A 374 46.32 21.12 3.94
N PRO A 375 46.52 20.49 5.12
CA PRO A 375 46.47 19.03 5.29
C PRO A 375 45.14 18.39 4.87
N SER A 376 44.02 19.07 5.17
CA SER A 376 42.67 18.60 4.85
C SER A 376 42.39 18.56 3.34
N LEU A 377 43.03 19.43 2.55
CA LEU A 377 42.97 19.39 1.09
C LEU A 377 43.85 18.26 0.55
N MET A 378 45.07 18.12 1.08
CA MET A 378 46.01 17.06 0.65
C MET A 378 45.40 15.67 0.86
N ARG A 379 44.74 15.43 2.01
CA ARG A 379 44.03 14.18 2.26
C ARG A 379 42.97 13.89 1.19
N ARG A 380 42.13 14.88 0.85
CA ARG A 380 41.09 14.71 -0.18
C ARG A 380 41.65 14.44 -1.57
N LEU A 381 42.79 15.06 -1.93
CA LEU A 381 43.47 14.79 -3.20
C LEU A 381 43.99 13.35 -3.27
N THR A 382 44.55 12.85 -2.17
CA THR A 382 44.99 11.46 -2.04
C THR A 382 43.80 10.49 -2.07
N ASP A 383 42.74 10.77 -1.30
CA ASP A 383 41.52 9.95 -1.26
C ASP A 383 40.83 9.90 -2.63
N ALA A 384 40.93 10.99 -3.40
CA ALA A 384 40.46 11.09 -4.78
C ALA A 384 41.34 10.36 -5.81
N GLY A 385 42.48 9.81 -5.41
CA GLY A 385 43.45 9.16 -6.29
C GLY A 385 44.11 10.12 -7.28
N LEU A 386 44.13 11.43 -6.99
CA LEU A 386 44.80 12.44 -7.81
C LEU A 386 46.31 12.47 -7.55
N THR A 387 46.76 11.89 -6.43
CA THR A 387 48.16 11.84 -6.02
C THR A 387 48.51 10.46 -5.48
N ALA A 388 49.77 10.05 -5.63
CA ALA A 388 50.27 8.85 -4.95
C ALA A 388 50.11 8.99 -3.42
N ARG A 389 49.87 7.85 -2.76
CA ARG A 389 49.76 7.76 -1.29
C ARG A 389 51.08 8.11 -0.61
#